data_AF-A0A0A0NMQ4-F1
#
_entry.id   AF-A0A0A0NMQ4-F1
#
_cell.length_a   1.000
_cell.length_b   1.000
_cell.length_c   1.000
_cell.angle_alpha   90.00
_cell.angle_beta   90.00
_cell.angle_gamma   90.00
#
_symmetry.space_group_name_H-M   'P 1'
#
loop_
_entity.id
_entity.type
_entity.pdbx_description
1 polymer ?
#
loop_
_entity_poly.entity_id
_entity_poly.type
_entity_poly.pdbx_seq_one_letter_code
_entity_poly.pdbx_strand_id
1 'polypeptide(L)'
;MAYSGDTEWTDALLDAADGVGLFLCEGYSPRPIRWHLDLDTLARHRDRFTCRRLLLTHLSPTALAEDLSGWEVAHDGLRAEL
;
A
#
# COMPACT_ATOMS: atom_id res chain seq x y z
N MET A 1 -2.83 -14.11 0.59
CA MET A 1 -2.13 -12.90 1.10
C MET A 1 -1.00 -12.60 0.15
N ALA A 2 -0.70 -11.33 -0.08
CA ALA A 2 0.46 -10.90 -0.87
C ALA A 2 1.11 -9.65 -0.24
N TYR A 3 2.35 -9.38 -0.64
CA TYR A 3 3.17 -8.25 -0.16
C TYR A 3 3.81 -7.56 -1.36
N SER A 4 3.84 -6.23 -1.37
CA SER A 4 4.52 -5.48 -2.45
C SER A 4 6.05 -5.58 -2.38
N GLY A 5 6.60 -5.69 -1.17
CA GLY A 5 7.99 -5.28 -0.90
C GLY A 5 8.16 -3.77 -1.10
N ASP A 6 9.42 -3.33 -1.19
CA ASP A 6 9.78 -1.96 -1.52
C ASP A 6 9.98 -1.87 -3.04
N THR A 7 9.17 -1.05 -3.70
CA THR A 7 9.16 -0.97 -5.17
C THR A 7 8.57 0.34 -5.63
N GLU A 8 8.83 0.72 -6.87
CA GLU A 8 8.01 1.72 -7.55
C GLU A 8 6.70 1.09 -8.05
N TRP A 9 5.77 1.93 -8.51
CA TRP A 9 4.55 1.47 -9.17
C TRP A 9 4.88 0.57 -10.37
N THR A 10 4.26 -0.60 -10.41
CA THR A 10 4.30 -1.55 -11.52
C THR A 10 2.98 -2.30 -11.58
N ASP A 11 2.50 -2.64 -12.77
CA ASP A 11 1.25 -3.40 -12.91
C ASP A 11 1.35 -4.82 -12.30
N ALA A 12 2.57 -5.34 -12.06
CA ALA A 12 2.76 -6.59 -11.31
C ALA A 12 2.22 -6.53 -9.85
N LEU A 13 2.03 -5.33 -9.30
CA LEU A 13 1.35 -5.14 -8.00
C LEU A 13 -0.13 -5.55 -8.08
N LEU A 14 -0.77 -5.34 -9.23
CA LEU A 14 -2.16 -5.72 -9.45
C LEU A 14 -2.29 -7.23 -9.55
N ASP A 15 -1.39 -7.87 -10.29
CA ASP A 15 -1.33 -9.34 -10.40
C ASP A 15 -1.08 -9.98 -9.03
N ALA A 16 -0.18 -9.41 -8.22
CA ALA A 16 0.09 -9.89 -6.87
C ALA A 16 -1.11 -9.72 -5.92
N ALA A 17 -1.88 -8.65 -6.10
CA ALA A 17 -3.06 -8.34 -5.29
C ALA A 17 -4.33 -9.06 -5.79
N ASP A 18 -4.30 -9.74 -6.93
CA ASP A 18 -5.53 -10.23 -7.56
C ASP A 18 -6.22 -11.30 -6.72
N GLY A 19 -7.48 -11.04 -6.34
CA GLY A 19 -8.33 -11.95 -5.58
C GLY A 19 -7.84 -12.31 -4.17
N VAL A 20 -6.75 -11.70 -3.66
CA VAL A 20 -6.22 -12.05 -2.34
C VAL A 20 -7.05 -11.43 -1.20
N GLY A 21 -7.15 -12.14 -0.07
CA GLY A 21 -7.86 -11.64 1.12
C GLY A 21 -7.23 -10.42 1.78
N LEU A 22 -5.90 -10.28 1.67
CA LEU A 22 -5.13 -9.16 2.22
C LEU A 22 -3.87 -8.93 1.37
N PHE A 23 -3.68 -7.69 0.92
CA PHE A 23 -2.49 -7.20 0.26
C PHE A 23 -1.79 -6.16 1.15
N LEU A 24 -0.57 -6.48 1.61
CA LEU A 24 0.26 -5.54 2.37
C LEU A 24 1.11 -4.73 1.39
N CYS A 25 0.81 -3.44 1.27
CA CYS A 25 1.35 -2.56 0.24
C CYS A 25 2.19 -1.45 0.86
N GLU A 26 3.39 -1.21 0.33
CA GLU A 26 4.19 -0.05 0.69
C GLU A 26 3.46 1.25 0.36
N GLY A 27 3.49 2.22 1.28
CA GLY A 27 3.04 3.60 1.08
C GLY A 27 4.06 4.59 1.64
N TYR A 28 5.27 4.57 1.09
CA TYR A 28 6.45 5.18 1.71
C TYR A 28 6.40 6.70 1.82
N SER A 29 5.95 7.37 0.76
CA SER A 29 6.01 8.84 0.67
C SER A 29 4.66 9.43 0.22
N PRO A 30 4.38 10.70 0.53
CA PRO A 30 3.16 11.35 0.03
C PRO A 30 3.11 11.43 -1.50
N ARG A 31 4.26 11.72 -2.11
CA ARG A 31 4.42 12.03 -3.55
C ARG A 31 5.52 11.19 -4.17
N PRO A 32 5.53 10.99 -5.50
CA PRO A 32 6.48 10.11 -6.17
C PRO A 32 7.93 10.38 -5.80
N ILE A 33 8.62 9.32 -5.38
CA ILE A 33 10.05 9.29 -5.10
C ILE A 33 10.64 8.05 -5.75
N ARG A 34 11.91 8.14 -6.16
CA ARG A 34 12.57 6.98 -6.75
C ARG A 34 12.62 5.81 -5.77
N TRP A 35 12.47 4.60 -6.30
CA TRP A 35 12.59 3.30 -5.62
C TRP A 35 11.47 2.93 -4.63
N HIS A 36 10.45 3.78 -4.45
CA HIS A 36 9.38 3.52 -3.50
C HIS A 36 8.00 3.91 -4.02
N LEU A 37 6.97 3.26 -3.48
CA LEU A 37 5.58 3.64 -3.69
C LEU A 37 5.21 4.92 -2.93
N ASP A 38 4.23 5.63 -3.46
CA ASP A 38 3.73 6.87 -2.89
C ASP A 38 2.19 6.92 -2.84
N LEU A 39 1.66 7.69 -1.89
CA LEU A 39 0.22 7.79 -1.63
C LEU A 39 -0.55 8.38 -2.82
N ASP A 40 -0.01 9.40 -3.51
CA ASP A 40 -0.64 9.99 -4.70
C ASP A 40 -0.81 8.95 -5.82
N THR A 41 0.19 8.12 -6.06
CA THR A 41 0.14 7.05 -7.06
C THR A 41 -0.82 5.94 -6.66
N LEU A 42 -0.79 5.51 -5.40
CA LEU A 42 -1.72 4.50 -4.89
C LEU A 42 -3.16 4.97 -4.95
N ALA A 43 -3.43 6.24 -4.61
CA ALA A 43 -4.76 6.83 -4.69
C ALA A 43 -5.28 6.84 -6.15
N ARG A 44 -4.44 7.23 -7.11
CA ARG A 44 -4.80 7.23 -8.54
C ARG A 44 -5.13 5.85 -9.11
N HIS A 45 -4.58 4.79 -8.52
CA HIS A 45 -4.81 3.41 -8.95
C HIS A 45 -5.65 2.58 -7.98
N ARG A 46 -6.23 3.21 -6.95
CA ARG A 46 -6.91 2.50 -5.85
C ARG A 46 -8.00 1.55 -6.34
N ASP A 47 -8.75 1.97 -7.35
CA ASP A 47 -9.87 1.21 -7.94
C ASP A 47 -9.43 0.05 -8.84
N ARG A 48 -8.13 -0.04 -9.16
CA ARG A 48 -7.58 -1.15 -9.96
C ARG A 48 -7.26 -2.38 -9.10
N PHE A 49 -7.09 -2.22 -7.78
CA PHE A 49 -6.82 -3.33 -6.88
C PHE A 49 -8.10 -4.13 -6.59
N THR A 50 -8.05 -5.45 -6.84
CA THR A 50 -9.16 -6.39 -6.62
C THR A 50 -9.03 -7.17 -5.31
N CYS A 51 -7.95 -6.98 -4.55
CA CYS A 51 -7.78 -7.58 -3.23
C CYS A 51 -8.93 -7.15 -2.29
N ARG A 52 -9.34 -8.06 -1.40
CA ARG A 52 -10.41 -7.78 -0.43
C ARG A 52 -10.04 -6.65 0.54
N ARG A 53 -8.77 -6.59 0.96
CA ARG A 53 -8.22 -5.55 1.82
C ARG A 53 -6.83 -5.15 1.34
N LEU A 54 -6.59 -3.84 1.26
CA LEU A 54 -5.29 -3.23 1.00
C LEU A 54 -4.87 -2.52 2.29
N LEU A 55 -3.79 -3.00 2.90
CA LEU A 55 -3.25 -2.48 4.14
C LEU A 55 -1.88 -1.84 3.86
N LEU A 56 -1.74 -0.54 4.14
CA LEU A 56 -0.49 0.18 3.94
C LEU A 56 0.53 -0.16 5.01
N THR A 57 1.79 -0.27 4.61
CA THR A 57 2.95 -0.43 5.50
C THR A 57 4.12 0.41 5.00
N HIS A 58 5.25 0.37 5.73
CA HIS A 58 6.50 1.01 5.35
C HIS A 58 6.37 2.53 5.11
N LEU A 59 5.53 3.21 5.90
CA LEU A 59 5.32 4.65 5.78
C LEU A 59 6.49 5.44 6.38
N SER A 60 7.05 6.39 5.63
CA SER A 60 8.01 7.35 6.16
C SER A 60 7.34 8.35 7.12
N PRO A 61 8.11 9.10 7.94
CA PRO A 61 7.56 10.17 8.76
C PRO A 61 6.76 11.22 7.97
N THR A 62 7.11 11.46 6.70
CA THR A 62 6.37 12.38 5.85
C THR A 62 5.03 11.81 5.40
N ALA A 63 4.96 10.51 5.09
CA ALA A 63 3.68 9.86 4.76
C ALA A 63 2.77 9.72 5.99
N LEU A 64 3.34 9.46 7.16
CA LEU A 64 2.61 9.43 8.43
C LEU A 64 2.03 10.79 8.85
N ALA A 65 2.52 11.89 8.27
CA ALA A 65 2.01 13.24 8.52
C ALA A 65 0.82 13.62 7.63
N GLU A 66 0.49 12.81 6.61
CA GLU A 66 -0.64 13.04 5.72
C GLU A 66 -1.97 12.58 6.35
N ASP A 67 -3.09 12.98 5.73
CA ASP A 67 -4.40 12.43 6.07
C ASP A 67 -4.54 11.00 5.51
N LEU A 68 -4.43 10.02 6.40
CA LEU A 68 -4.55 8.60 6.08
C LEU A 68 -5.94 8.02 6.33
N SER A 69 -6.96 8.85 6.60
CA SER A 69 -8.32 8.40 6.92
C SER A 69 -8.97 7.53 5.83
N GLY A 70 -8.53 7.67 4.57
CA GLY A 70 -8.95 6.84 3.44
C GLY A 70 -8.21 5.51 3.31
N TRP A 71 -7.23 5.23 4.17
CA TRP A 71 -6.35 4.06 4.10
C TRP A 71 -6.47 3.19 5.35
N GLU A 72 -6.38 1.88 5.15
CA GLU A 72 -6.05 0.97 6.24
C GLU A 72 -4.53 0.99 6.43
N VAL A 73 -4.03 1.20 7.66
CA VAL A 73 -2.60 1.40 7.93
C VAL A 73 -2.11 0.41 8.99
N ALA A 74 -1.03 -0.30 8.69
CA ALA A 74 -0.38 -1.20 9.62
C ALA A 74 0.40 -0.42 10.68
N HIS A 75 0.51 -1.00 11.88
CA HIS A 75 1.36 -0.51 12.95
C HIS A 75 2.09 -1.67 13.60
N ASP A 76 3.18 -1.36 14.31
CA ASP A 76 3.95 -2.37 15.02
C ASP A 76 3.06 -3.17 15.98
N GLY A 77 3.21 -4.50 15.93
CA GLY A 77 2.42 -5.43 16.74
C GLY A 77 1.00 -5.70 16.24
N LEU A 78 0.57 -5.12 15.12
CA LEU A 78 -0.71 -5.45 14.49
C LEU A 78 -0.78 -6.96 14.15
N ARG A 79 -1.92 -7.57 14.48
CA ARG A 79 -2.29 -8.93 14.05
C ARG A 79 -3.47 -8.82 13.10
N ALA A 80 -3.29 -9.23 11.85
CA ALA A 80 -4.33 -9.19 10.83
C ALA A 80 -4.79 -10.60 10.46
N GLU A 81 -6.11 -10.76 10.31
CA GLU A 81 -6.73 -11.98 9.79
C GLU A 81 -6.79 -11.96 8.25
N LEU A 82 -6.71 -13.15 7.64
CA LEU A 82 -6.69 -13.35 6.19
C LEU A 82 -8.09 -13.50 5.58
#